data_AF-A0A930BUJ0-F1
#
_entry.id   AF-A0A930BUJ0-F1
#
_cell.length_a   1.000
_cell.length_b   1.000
_cell.length_c   1.000
_cell.angle_alpha   90.00
_cell.angle_beta   90.00
_cell.angle_gamma   90.00
#
_symmetry.space_group_name_H-M   'P 1'
#
loop_
_entity.id
_entity.type
_entity.pdbx_description
1 polymer ?
#
loop_
_entity_poly.entity_id
_entity_poly.type
_entity_poly.pdbx_seq_one_letter_code
_entity_poly.pdbx_strand_id
1 'polypeptide(L)'
;GEQAALNSDTAAGKSINAIRQFPGRGWLVWGARTLAGNDAEWRYVSVRRFCNMVETSIRQAAESFVFEPNDAATWHRLSATVDNYLVAQWRAGALLGSRPEEAFFVRCGLGQTMTAQDIAAGRLIFEIGLALVRPAEFIVLRSMLQMSES
;
A
#
# COMPACT_ATOMS: atom_id res chain seq x y z
N GLY A 1 11.25 25.54 4.01
CA GLY A 1 10.71 26.72 3.29
C GLY A 1 9.32 27.01 3.78
N GLU A 2 8.90 28.28 3.81
CA GLU A 2 7.59 28.75 4.32
C GLU A 2 6.39 27.92 3.85
N GLN A 3 6.48 27.28 2.68
CA GLN A 3 5.39 26.52 2.08
C GLN A 3 5.14 25.14 2.71
N ALA A 4 6.10 24.58 3.46
CA ALA A 4 5.94 23.26 4.09
C ALA A 4 4.93 23.28 5.26
N ALA A 5 4.80 24.43 5.93
CA ALA A 5 3.89 24.61 7.06
C ALA A 5 2.40 24.54 6.67
N LEU A 6 2.08 24.72 5.38
CA LEU A 6 0.70 24.74 4.89
C LEU A 6 0.02 23.37 4.87
N ASN A 7 0.81 22.28 4.93
CA ASN A 7 0.31 20.90 4.92
C ASN A 7 0.32 20.24 6.31
N SER A 8 0.49 21.05 7.35
CA SER A 8 0.52 20.60 8.74
C SER A 8 -0.35 21.52 9.59
N ASP A 9 -1.28 20.92 10.32
CA ASP A 9 -1.92 21.58 11.45
C ASP A 9 -0.95 21.54 12.64
N THR A 10 -0.35 22.68 12.96
CA THR A 10 0.60 22.81 14.06
C THR A 10 -0.06 22.73 15.44
N ALA A 11 -1.37 22.98 15.55
CA ALA A 11 -2.12 22.89 16.80
C ALA A 11 -2.59 21.45 17.07
N ALA A 12 -3.06 20.74 16.04
CA ALA A 12 -3.53 19.36 16.17
C ALA A 12 -2.45 18.29 15.90
N GLY A 13 -1.29 18.68 15.35
CA GLY A 13 -0.22 17.77 14.94
C GLY A 13 -0.61 16.83 13.79
N LYS A 14 -1.63 17.21 13.00
CA LYS A 14 -2.18 16.42 11.89
C LYS A 14 -1.70 16.96 10.55
N SER A 15 -1.76 16.14 9.50
CA SER A 15 -1.53 16.61 8.14
C SER A 15 -2.81 17.12 7.50
N ILE A 16 -2.69 18.22 6.77
CA ILE A 16 -3.74 18.81 5.93
C ILE A 16 -3.22 18.84 4.49
N ASN A 17 -4.09 18.69 3.50
CA ASN A 17 -3.72 18.80 2.09
C ASN A 17 -4.26 20.13 1.54
N ALA A 18 -3.38 21.12 1.40
CA ALA A 18 -3.78 22.46 0.96
C ALA A 18 -4.26 22.48 -0.50
N ILE A 19 -5.22 23.35 -0.84
CA ILE A 19 -5.58 23.67 -2.22
C ILE A 19 -4.89 24.99 -2.58
N ARG A 20 -4.15 25.03 -3.69
CA ARG A 20 -3.28 26.16 -4.04
C ARG A 20 -3.44 26.58 -5.48
N GLN A 21 -3.33 27.88 -5.72
CA GLN A 21 -3.29 28.43 -7.08
C GLN A 21 -1.84 28.51 -7.58
N PHE A 22 -1.62 28.07 -8.82
CA PHE A 22 -0.33 28.14 -9.50
C PHE A 22 -0.46 28.96 -10.79
N PRO A 23 0.47 29.91 -11.06
CA PRO A 23 0.52 30.62 -12.33
C PRO A 23 0.55 29.64 -13.51
N GLY A 24 -0.35 29.82 -14.48
CA GLY A 24 -0.47 28.96 -15.66
C GLY A 24 -1.07 27.57 -15.45
N ARG A 25 -1.40 27.16 -14.21
CA ARG A 25 -2.01 25.84 -13.90
C ARG A 25 -3.32 25.91 -13.11
N GLY A 26 -3.68 27.07 -12.56
CA GLY A 26 -4.92 27.23 -11.80
C GLY A 26 -4.84 26.60 -10.41
N TRP A 27 -5.99 26.17 -9.87
CA TRP A 27 -6.10 25.57 -8.53
C TRP A 27 -5.76 24.08 -8.55
N LEU A 28 -4.84 23.66 -7.69
CA LEU A 28 -4.37 22.28 -7.55
C LEU A 28 -4.42 21.84 -6.08
N VAL A 29 -4.73 20.57 -5.84
CA VAL A 29 -4.51 19.93 -4.54
C VAL A 29 -3.00 19.73 -4.35
N TRP A 30 -2.45 20.30 -3.28
CA TRP A 30 -1.03 20.37 -2.99
C TRP A 30 -0.66 19.60 -1.72
N GLY A 31 -1.11 18.36 -1.63
CA GLY A 31 -0.80 17.43 -0.55
C GLY A 31 -1.43 16.07 -0.81
N ALA A 32 -0.85 15.02 -0.24
CA ALA A 32 -1.34 13.64 -0.38
C ALA A 32 -1.23 12.84 0.92
N ARG A 33 -1.25 13.52 2.08
CA ARG A 33 -1.11 12.89 3.39
C ARG A 33 -2.48 12.57 4.02
N THR A 34 -2.53 11.51 4.81
CA THR A 34 -3.69 11.17 5.65
C THR A 34 -3.62 11.93 6.98
N LEU A 35 -4.65 11.78 7.83
CA LEU A 35 -4.58 12.28 9.21
C LEU A 35 -3.53 11.56 10.07
N ALA A 36 -3.06 10.38 9.63
CA ALA A 36 -1.95 9.65 10.23
C ALA A 36 -0.60 10.10 9.62
N GLY A 37 -0.41 11.41 9.41
CA GLY A 37 0.77 11.93 8.72
C GLY A 37 2.12 11.62 9.39
N ASN A 38 2.13 11.38 10.70
CA ASN A 38 3.34 11.03 11.45
C ASN A 38 3.63 9.51 11.45
N ASP A 39 2.70 8.69 10.95
CA ASP A 39 2.88 7.26 10.80
C ASP A 39 3.76 6.97 9.56
N ALA A 40 4.74 6.08 9.67
CA ALA A 40 5.64 5.76 8.56
C ALA A 40 4.99 4.90 7.46
N GLU A 41 3.95 4.16 7.82
CA GLU A 41 3.22 3.23 6.94
C GLU A 41 1.99 3.92 6.33
N TRP A 42 1.21 4.62 7.14
CA TRP A 42 -0.10 5.15 6.75
C TRP A 42 -0.10 6.64 6.37
N ARG A 43 1.09 7.24 6.23
CA ARG A 43 1.26 8.67 5.90
C ARG A 43 0.47 9.11 4.68
N TYR A 44 0.44 8.32 3.61
CA TYR A 44 -0.03 8.76 2.30
C TYR A 44 -1.39 8.20 1.92
N VAL A 45 -2.21 9.05 1.31
CA VAL A 45 -3.54 8.70 0.81
C VAL A 45 -3.46 7.63 -0.28
N SER A 46 -2.47 7.71 -1.19
CA SER A 46 -2.28 6.71 -2.25
C SER A 46 -2.03 5.32 -1.69
N VAL A 47 -1.12 5.20 -0.71
CA VAL A 47 -0.78 3.95 -0.02
C VAL A 47 -2.01 3.38 0.68
N ARG A 48 -2.72 4.19 1.48
CA ARG A 48 -3.91 3.72 2.21
C ARG A 48 -5.04 3.31 1.26
N ARG A 49 -5.29 4.07 0.20
CA ARG A 49 -6.33 3.74 -0.80
C ARG A 49 -6.00 2.46 -1.55
N PHE A 50 -4.73 2.23 -1.89
CA PHE A 50 -4.30 0.99 -2.51
C PHE A 50 -4.53 -0.22 -1.59
N CYS A 51 -4.10 -0.14 -0.32
CA CYS A 51 -4.36 -1.22 0.65
C CYS A 51 -5.85 -1.50 0.82
N ASN A 52 -6.69 -0.46 0.94
CA ASN A 52 -8.15 -0.64 1.05
C ASN A 52 -8.73 -1.35 -0.17
N MET A 53 -8.24 -1.01 -1.37
CA MET A 53 -8.67 -1.60 -2.63
C MET A 53 -8.26 -3.08 -2.68
N VAL A 54 -7.01 -3.40 -2.33
CA VAL A 54 -6.51 -4.79 -2.26
C VAL A 54 -7.30 -5.61 -1.26
N GLU A 55 -7.51 -5.10 -0.04
CA GLU A 55 -8.28 -5.77 1.01
C GLU A 55 -9.73 -6.05 0.57
N THR A 56 -10.38 -5.07 -0.04
CA THR A 56 -11.74 -5.22 -0.57
C THR A 56 -11.80 -6.24 -1.70
N SER A 57 -10.86 -6.17 -2.64
CA SER A 57 -10.81 -7.08 -3.79
C SER A 57 -10.58 -8.53 -3.36
N ILE A 58 -9.67 -8.74 -2.41
CA ILE A 58 -9.39 -10.07 -1.87
C ILE A 58 -10.57 -10.61 -1.08
N ARG A 59 -11.24 -9.77 -0.29
CA ARG A 59 -12.47 -10.16 0.42
C ARG A 59 -13.54 -10.64 -0.55
N GLN A 60 -13.78 -9.89 -1.63
CA GLN A 60 -14.73 -10.28 -2.68
C GLN A 60 -14.33 -11.59 -3.35
N ALA A 61 -13.05 -11.80 -3.63
CA ALA A 61 -12.57 -13.08 -4.17
C ALA A 61 -12.73 -14.24 -3.17
N ALA A 62 -12.57 -13.98 -1.87
CA ALA A 62 -12.70 -14.98 -0.82
C ALA A 62 -14.16 -15.41 -0.57
N GLU A 63 -15.15 -14.60 -0.94
CA GLU A 63 -16.58 -14.92 -0.77
C GLU A 63 -16.98 -16.24 -1.44
N SER A 64 -16.39 -16.59 -2.59
CA SER A 64 -16.67 -17.86 -3.27
C SER A 64 -16.21 -19.09 -2.49
N PHE A 65 -15.31 -18.93 -1.51
CA PHE A 65 -14.73 -20.02 -0.72
C PHE A 65 -15.45 -20.25 0.61
N VAL A 66 -16.37 -19.36 1.02
CA VAL A 66 -17.02 -19.38 2.35
C VAL A 66 -17.80 -20.69 2.61
N PHE A 67 -18.32 -21.32 1.56
CA PHE A 67 -19.11 -22.56 1.66
C PHE A 67 -18.34 -23.81 1.22
N GLU A 68 -17.05 -23.68 0.86
CA GLU A 68 -16.23 -24.82 0.49
C GLU A 68 -15.76 -25.59 1.74
N PRO A 69 -15.44 -26.89 1.61
CA PRO A 69 -14.80 -27.64 2.69
C PRO A 69 -13.51 -26.94 3.16
N ASN A 70 -13.33 -26.81 4.48
CA ASN A 70 -12.13 -26.20 5.06
C ASN A 70 -10.95 -27.18 5.05
N ASP A 71 -10.40 -27.43 3.86
CA ASP A 71 -9.31 -28.37 3.61
C ASP A 71 -8.14 -27.74 2.83
N ALA A 72 -7.05 -28.49 2.72
CA ALA A 72 -5.84 -28.04 2.03
C ALA A 72 -6.08 -27.68 0.56
N ALA A 73 -7.02 -28.33 -0.12
CA ALA A 73 -7.32 -28.03 -1.52
C ALA A 73 -7.97 -26.65 -1.65
N THR A 74 -8.91 -26.32 -0.76
CA THR A 74 -9.53 -24.99 -0.67
C THR A 74 -8.49 -23.92 -0.33
N TRP A 75 -7.59 -24.16 0.62
CA TRP A 75 -6.53 -23.20 0.99
C TRP A 75 -5.58 -22.92 -0.18
N HIS A 76 -5.19 -23.95 -0.93
CA HIS A 76 -4.35 -23.80 -2.11
C HIS A 76 -5.06 -23.01 -3.23
N ARG A 77 -6.34 -23.28 -3.49
CA ARG A 77 -7.13 -22.52 -4.49
C ARG A 77 -7.28 -21.05 -4.10
N LEU A 78 -7.57 -20.77 -2.82
CA LEU A 78 -7.66 -19.40 -2.33
C LEU A 78 -6.31 -18.68 -2.47
N SER A 79 -5.23 -19.33 -2.02
CA SER A 79 -3.88 -18.75 -2.09
C SER A 79 -3.49 -18.46 -3.53
N ALA A 80 -3.74 -19.38 -4.47
CA ALA A 80 -3.47 -19.18 -5.89
C ALA A 80 -4.31 -18.06 -6.50
N THR A 81 -5.57 -17.91 -6.08
CA THR A 81 -6.45 -16.83 -6.53
C THR A 81 -5.90 -15.46 -6.11
N VAL A 82 -5.51 -15.34 -4.84
CA VAL A 82 -4.93 -14.12 -4.29
C VAL A 82 -3.57 -13.82 -4.92
N ASP A 83 -2.72 -14.85 -5.08
CA ASP A 83 -1.40 -14.72 -5.70
C ASP A 83 -1.51 -14.17 -7.13
N ASN A 84 -2.36 -14.77 -7.96
CA ASN A 84 -2.60 -14.31 -9.34
C ASN A 84 -3.06 -12.84 -9.40
N TYR A 85 -3.94 -12.43 -8.48
CA TYR A 85 -4.38 -11.04 -8.37
C TYR A 85 -3.21 -10.10 -8.01
N LEU A 86 -2.39 -10.46 -7.03
CA LEU A 86 -1.25 -9.64 -6.61
C LEU A 86 -0.13 -9.60 -7.66
N VAL A 87 0.10 -10.69 -8.42
CA VAL A 87 0.96 -10.68 -9.61
C VAL A 87 0.48 -9.65 -10.63
N ALA A 88 -0.84 -9.55 -10.87
CA ALA A 88 -1.38 -8.56 -11.79
C ALA A 88 -1.14 -7.12 -11.29
N GLN A 89 -1.29 -6.86 -9.98
CA GLN A 89 -0.98 -5.56 -9.39
C GLN A 89 0.52 -5.23 -9.46
N TRP A 90 1.40 -6.21 -9.23
CA TRP A 90 2.84 -6.05 -9.34
C TRP A 90 3.26 -5.73 -10.79
N ARG A 91 2.73 -6.46 -11.78
CA ARG A 91 2.98 -6.19 -13.21
C ARG A 91 2.49 -4.80 -13.64
N ALA A 92 1.44 -4.29 -13.00
CA ALA A 92 0.96 -2.92 -13.20
C ALA A 92 1.81 -1.85 -12.50
N GLY A 93 2.87 -2.23 -11.78
CA GLY A 93 3.78 -1.32 -11.08
C GLY A 93 3.25 -0.81 -9.74
N ALA A 94 2.20 -1.43 -9.18
CA ALA A 94 1.61 -0.99 -7.92
C ALA A 94 2.41 -1.47 -6.67
N LEU A 95 3.23 -2.52 -6.83
CA LEU A 95 4.07 -3.10 -5.78
C LEU A 95 5.55 -2.91 -6.13
N LEU A 96 6.39 -2.74 -5.11
CA LEU A 96 7.85 -2.62 -5.24
C LEU A 96 8.50 -4.00 -5.34
N GLY A 97 9.59 -4.11 -6.10
CA GLY A 97 10.38 -5.35 -6.17
C GLY A 97 10.65 -5.75 -7.62
N SER A 98 11.83 -6.33 -7.84
CA SER A 98 12.24 -6.80 -9.16
C SER A 98 11.62 -8.15 -9.53
N ARG A 99 11.14 -8.88 -8.51
CA ARG A 99 10.47 -10.17 -8.61
C ARG A 99 9.23 -10.21 -7.71
N PRO A 100 8.19 -11.02 -8.02
CA PRO A 100 6.99 -11.14 -7.20
C PRO A 100 7.27 -11.43 -5.71
N GLU A 101 8.22 -12.32 -5.43
CA GLU A 101 8.60 -12.73 -4.07
C GLU A 101 9.25 -11.61 -3.22
N GLU A 102 9.72 -10.54 -3.85
CA GLU A 102 10.17 -9.32 -3.16
C GLU A 102 9.02 -8.35 -2.92
N ALA A 103 7.95 -8.49 -3.71
CA ALA A 103 6.84 -7.55 -3.77
C ALA A 103 5.68 -7.92 -2.87
N PHE A 104 5.41 -9.22 -2.71
CA PHE A 104 4.36 -9.70 -1.82
C PHE A 104 4.60 -11.16 -1.40
N PHE A 105 3.84 -11.61 -0.42
CA PHE A 105 3.70 -13.02 -0.11
C PHE A 105 2.25 -13.33 0.29
N VAL A 106 1.85 -14.59 0.07
CA VAL A 106 0.57 -15.14 0.53
C VAL A 106 0.86 -16.40 1.32
N ARG A 107 0.25 -16.52 2.50
CA ARG A 107 0.38 -17.68 3.39
C ARG A 107 -1.00 -18.15 3.80
N CYS A 108 -1.24 -19.46 3.71
CA CYS A 108 -2.45 -20.09 4.19
C CYS A 108 -2.18 -21.58 4.41
N GLY A 109 -2.33 -22.06 5.64
CA GLY A 109 -2.22 -23.48 5.93
C GLY A 109 -2.07 -23.84 7.40
N LEU A 110 -2.27 -25.12 7.70
CA LEU A 110 -2.03 -25.71 9.02
C LEU A 110 -0.54 -25.62 9.39
N GLY A 111 -0.24 -25.05 10.55
CA GLY A 111 1.13 -24.80 11.01
C GLY A 111 1.80 -23.60 10.35
N GLN A 112 1.12 -22.91 9.43
CA GLN A 112 1.59 -21.66 8.81
C GLN A 112 0.79 -20.45 9.33
N THR A 113 -0.53 -20.48 9.15
CA THR A 113 -1.46 -19.41 9.58
C THR A 113 -2.59 -19.93 10.47
N MET A 114 -2.80 -21.25 10.48
CA MET A 114 -3.88 -21.90 11.21
C MET A 114 -3.35 -23.02 12.10
N THR A 115 -4.03 -23.25 13.21
CA THR A 115 -3.89 -24.41 14.08
C THR A 115 -5.02 -25.41 13.84
N ALA A 116 -4.90 -26.63 14.39
CA ALA A 116 -5.98 -27.61 14.35
C ALA A 116 -7.27 -27.09 15.03
N GLN A 117 -7.13 -26.24 16.05
CA GLN A 117 -8.27 -25.60 16.73
C GLN A 117 -8.95 -24.55 15.84
N ASP A 118 -8.20 -23.82 15.03
CA ASP A 118 -8.77 -22.86 14.07
C ASP A 118 -9.63 -23.60 13.05
N ILE A 119 -9.11 -24.70 12.49
CA ILE A 119 -9.83 -25.53 11.51
C ILE A 119 -11.08 -26.16 12.13
N ALA A 120 -10.96 -26.74 13.33
CA ALA A 120 -12.10 -27.34 14.04
C ALA A 120 -13.19 -26.31 14.38
N ALA A 121 -12.81 -25.04 14.59
CA ALA A 121 -13.72 -23.92 14.77
C ALA A 121 -14.26 -23.34 13.45
N GLY A 122 -13.96 -23.95 12.30
CA GLY A 122 -14.40 -23.49 10.98
C GLY A 122 -13.70 -22.20 10.52
N ARG A 123 -12.56 -21.84 11.11
CA ARG A 123 -11.80 -20.65 10.72
C ARG A 123 -10.82 -20.99 9.61
N LEU A 124 -10.82 -20.15 8.57
CA LEU A 124 -9.81 -20.11 7.53
C LEU A 124 -9.05 -18.79 7.66
N ILE A 125 -7.75 -18.86 7.94
CA ILE A 125 -6.89 -17.70 8.16
C ILE A 125 -5.82 -17.69 7.08
N PHE A 126 -5.67 -16.56 6.38
CA PHE A 126 -4.59 -16.33 5.44
C PHE A 126 -3.88 -15.01 5.79
N GLU A 127 -2.59 -14.93 5.50
CA GLU A 127 -1.73 -13.78 5.78
C GLU A 127 -1.13 -13.28 4.47
N ILE A 128 -1.12 -11.97 4.29
CA ILE A 128 -0.59 -11.31 3.10
C ILE A 128 0.35 -10.19 3.52
N GLY A 129 1.54 -10.18 2.95
CA GLY A 129 2.47 -9.04 3.03
C GLY A 129 2.62 -8.36 1.68
N LEU A 130 2.74 -7.03 1.68
CA LEU A 130 2.86 -6.20 0.48
C LEU A 130 4.00 -5.18 0.64
N ALA A 131 4.85 -5.06 -0.37
CA ALA A 131 5.84 -4.00 -0.49
C ALA A 131 5.27 -2.85 -1.34
N LEU A 132 4.92 -1.73 -0.69
CA LEU A 132 4.16 -0.64 -1.31
C LEU A 132 5.05 0.48 -1.84
N VAL A 133 4.71 1.01 -3.01
CA VAL A 133 5.36 2.19 -3.59
C VAL A 133 5.01 3.44 -2.77
N ARG A 134 6.02 4.12 -2.21
CA ARG A 134 5.85 5.38 -1.46
C ARG A 134 6.25 6.58 -2.33
N PRO A 135 5.49 7.69 -2.31
CA PRO A 135 5.89 8.92 -3.00
C PRO A 135 7.22 9.48 -2.46
N ALA A 136 8.03 10.06 -3.34
CA ALA A 136 9.21 10.82 -2.94
C ALA A 136 8.79 12.19 -2.36
N GLU A 137 9.20 12.52 -1.14
CA GLU A 137 8.91 13.83 -0.52
C GLU A 137 9.91 14.93 -0.92
N PHE A 138 11.10 14.56 -1.41
CA PHE A 138 12.13 15.54 -1.80
C PHE A 138 12.81 15.14 -3.11
N ILE A 139 12.84 16.07 -4.04
CA ILE A 139 13.66 16.00 -5.26
C ILE A 139 14.85 16.93 -5.03
N VAL A 140 16.06 16.37 -5.02
CA VAL A 140 17.30 17.16 -4.92
C VAL A 140 17.78 17.44 -6.34
N LEU A 141 17.69 18.70 -6.77
CA LEU A 141 18.32 19.17 -7.99
C LEU A 141 19.71 19.71 -7.65
N ARG A 142 20.75 19.12 -8.23
CA ARG A 142 22.13 19.59 -8.09
C ARG A 142 22.59 20.14 -9.43
N SER A 143 23.04 21.39 -9.46
CA SER A 143 23.69 22.01 -10.61
C SER A 143 25.13 22.35 -10.26
N MET A 144 26.06 22.08 -11.16
CA MET A 144 27.47 22.46 -11.05
C MET A 144 27.77 23.49 -12.14
N LEU A 145 28.40 24.60 -11.75
CA LEU A 145 28.88 25.62 -12.68
C LEU A 145 30.41 25.68 -12.58
N GLN A 146 31.07 25.70 -13.72
CA GLN A 146 32.52 25.93 -13.79
C GLN A 146 32.75 27.44 -13.80
N MET A 147 33.50 27.94 -12.82
CA MET A 147 33.90 29.34 -12.78
C MET A 147 35.21 29.52 -13.57
N SER A 148 35.28 30.58 -14.36
CA SER A 148 36.52 30.99 -15.04
C SER A 148 37.50 31.56 -14.01
N GLU A 149 38.74 31.08 -14.02
CA GLU A 149 39.86 31.68 -13.29
C GLU A 149 40.35 32.93 -14.04
N SER A 150 40.55 34.03 -13.31
CA SER A 150 41.13 35.28 -13.83
C SER A 150 42.64 35.18 -13.97
#